data_AF-A0A365TQW6-F1
#
_entry.id   AF-A0A365TQW6-F1
#
_cell.length_a   1.000
_cell.length_b   1.000
_cell.length_c   1.000
_cell.angle_alpha   90.00
_cell.angle_beta   90.00
_cell.angle_gamma   90.00
#
_symmetry.space_group_name_H-M   'P 1'
#
loop_
_entity.id
_entity.type
_entity.pdbx_description
1 polymer ?
#
loop_
_entity_poly.entity_id
_entity_poly.type
_entity_poly.pdbx_seq_one_letter_code
_entity_poly.pdbx_strand_id
1 'polypeptide(L)'
;MVVLRRPVETAQYLSIRYTERLADAGIDTSVGSVGDSYDNAMAESIIGLFKTEVINFFGPWKSMAQVEWETLHWVSWYNTERLHSAIGHRPPQEVEDEFHAEMNALENAA
;
A
#
# COMPACT_ATOMS: atom_id res chain seq x y z
N MET A 1 -26.25 7.67 30.39
CA MET A 1 -26.07 6.82 29.20
C MET A 1 -25.12 7.54 28.26
N VAL A 2 -23.86 7.10 28.18
CA VAL A 2 -22.87 7.71 27.28
C VAL A 2 -22.93 6.93 25.97
N VAL A 3 -23.47 7.54 24.92
CA VAL A 3 -23.38 7.00 23.57
C VAL A 3 -21.93 7.21 23.11
N LEU A 4 -21.20 6.13 22.86
CA LEU A 4 -19.91 6.18 22.20
C LEU A 4 -20.09 6.92 20.88
N ARG A 5 -19.37 8.04 20.69
CA ARG A 5 -19.33 8.69 19.37
C ARG A 5 -18.80 7.68 18.37
N ARG A 6 -19.44 7.60 17.19
CA ARG A 6 -18.88 6.85 16.06
C ARG A 6 -17.42 7.30 15.84
N PRO A 7 -16.50 6.37 15.52
CA PRO A 7 -15.17 6.74 15.07
C PRO A 7 -15.28 7.79 13.96
N VAL A 8 -14.38 8.76 13.93
CA VAL A 8 -14.26 9.65 12.77
C VAL A 8 -13.77 8.79 11.61
N GLU A 9 -14.69 8.36 10.75
CA GLU A 9 -14.32 7.76 9.48
C GLU A 9 -13.70 8.87 8.62
N THR A 10 -12.47 8.66 8.19
CA THR A 10 -11.77 9.62 7.32
C THR A 10 -12.48 9.63 5.97
N ALA A 11 -13.34 10.63 5.75
CA ALA A 11 -14.13 10.79 4.52
C ALA A 11 -13.28 11.08 3.27
N GLN A 12 -11.95 11.08 3.37
CA GLN A 12 -11.04 11.38 2.26
C GLN A 12 -11.15 10.34 1.15
N TYR A 13 -11.08 9.05 1.50
CA TYR A 13 -11.16 7.93 0.54
C TYR A 13 -12.58 7.66 0.03
N LEU A 14 -13.59 8.25 0.67
CA LEU A 14 -14.99 8.22 0.23
C LEU A 14 -15.45 9.58 -0.33
N SER A 15 -14.53 10.53 -0.50
CA SER A 15 -14.87 11.85 -0.99
C SER A 15 -15.27 11.80 -2.46
N ILE A 16 -16.23 12.64 -2.84
CA ILE A 16 -16.69 12.77 -4.24
C ILE A 16 -15.49 13.02 -5.16
N ARG A 17 -14.62 13.97 -4.80
CA ARG A 17 -13.44 14.29 -5.61
C ARG A 17 -12.48 13.11 -5.83
N TYR A 18 -12.31 12.27 -4.81
CA TYR A 18 -11.44 11.10 -4.92
C TYR A 18 -12.08 10.02 -5.80
N THR A 19 -13.36 9.71 -5.57
CA THR A 19 -14.10 8.70 -6.32
C THR A 19 -14.31 9.08 -7.79
N GLU A 20 -14.60 10.35 -8.09
CA GLU A 20 -14.64 10.88 -9.46
C GLU A 20 -13.30 10.71 -10.17
N ARG A 21 -12.18 10.99 -9.49
CA ARG A 21 -10.85 10.86 -10.10
C ARG A 21 -10.47 9.42 -10.42
N LEU A 22 -10.89 8.47 -9.58
CA LEU A 22 -10.71 7.04 -9.83
C LEU A 22 -11.55 6.59 -11.03
N ALA A 23 -12.81 7.02 -11.10
CA ALA A 23 -13.67 6.74 -12.25
C ALA A 23 -13.09 7.31 -13.56
N ASP A 24 -12.58 8.54 -13.55
CA ASP A 24 -11.90 9.15 -14.70
C ASP A 24 -10.66 8.36 -15.16
N ALA A 25 -9.99 7.70 -14.22
CA ALA A 25 -8.82 6.86 -14.48
C ALA A 25 -9.18 5.41 -14.84
N GLY A 26 -10.47 5.04 -14.83
CA GLY A 26 -10.94 3.67 -15.04
C GLY A 26 -10.55 2.71 -13.91
N ILE A 27 -10.36 3.23 -12.69
CA ILE A 27 -9.96 2.46 -11.51
C ILE A 27 -11.19 2.19 -10.65
N ASP A 28 -11.48 0.90 -10.40
CA ASP A 28 -12.50 0.50 -9.44
C ASP A 28 -12.03 0.74 -8.00
N THR A 29 -12.93 1.26 -7.17
CA THR A 29 -12.63 1.52 -5.76
C THR A 29 -12.64 0.22 -4.96
N SER A 30 -11.53 -0.13 -4.29
CA SER A 30 -11.47 -1.21 -3.29
C SER A 30 -12.01 -0.75 -1.93
N VAL A 31 -13.23 -0.22 -1.94
CA VAL A 31 -14.05 0.02 -0.74
C VAL A 31 -15.21 -0.96 -0.80
N GLY A 32 -14.86 -2.25 -0.66
CA GLY A 32 -15.76 -3.36 -0.88
C GLY A 32 -17.06 -3.31 -0.06
N SER A 33 -18.02 -4.14 -0.43
CA SER A 33 -19.20 -4.39 0.41
C SER A 33 -18.80 -4.87 1.81
N VAL A 34 -19.64 -4.63 2.82
CA VAL A 34 -19.40 -5.10 4.19
C VAL A 34 -19.05 -6.60 4.19
N GLY A 35 -17.83 -6.93 4.66
CA GLY A 35 -17.37 -8.31 4.81
C GLY A 35 -16.37 -8.80 3.76
N ASP A 36 -15.99 -7.98 2.77
CA ASP A 36 -14.92 -8.30 1.81
C ASP A 36 -13.69 -7.41 2.05
N SER A 37 -12.80 -7.86 2.94
CA SER A 37 -11.69 -7.05 3.47
C SER A 37 -10.31 -7.51 3.00
N TYR A 38 -10.21 -8.38 1.99
CA TYR A 38 -8.94 -8.99 1.61
C TYR A 38 -7.90 -7.97 1.14
N ASP A 39 -8.31 -7.04 0.27
CA ASP A 39 -7.42 -5.97 -0.23
C ASP A 39 -6.97 -5.05 0.91
N ASN A 40 -7.90 -4.65 1.78
CA ASN A 40 -7.60 -3.82 2.93
C ASN A 40 -6.67 -4.52 3.92
N ALA A 41 -6.85 -5.83 4.16
CA ALA A 41 -6.01 -6.60 5.06
C ALA A 41 -4.55 -6.65 4.58
N MET A 42 -4.32 -6.75 3.27
CA MET A 42 -2.98 -6.69 2.69
C MET A 42 -2.36 -5.29 2.89
N ALA A 43 -3.11 -4.23 2.57
CA ALA A 43 -2.66 -2.85 2.76
C ALA A 43 -2.33 -2.56 4.25
N GLU A 44 -3.21 -2.97 5.17
CA GLU A 44 -3.01 -2.81 6.61
C GLU A 44 -1.78 -3.56 7.13
N SER A 45 -1.50 -4.74 6.59
CA SER A 45 -0.30 -5.52 6.95
C SER A 45 0.98 -4.76 6.60
N ILE A 46 1.05 -4.18 5.40
CA ILE A 46 2.19 -3.36 4.96
C ILE A 46 2.35 -2.11 5.85
N ILE A 47 1.24 -1.41 6.12
CA ILE A 47 1.28 -0.22 6.98
C ILE A 47 1.67 -0.57 8.42
N GLY A 48 1.22 -1.69 8.95
CA GLY A 48 1.63 -2.20 10.26
C GLY A 48 3.13 -2.46 10.33
N LEU A 49 3.68 -3.07 9.28
CA LEU A 49 5.11 -3.34 9.15
C LEU A 49 5.94 -2.06 9.08
N PHE A 50 5.55 -1.12 8.21
CA PHE A 50 6.18 0.20 8.11
C PHE A 50 6.21 0.94 9.46
N LYS A 51 5.08 0.97 10.17
CA LYS A 51 5.01 1.59 11.50
C LYS A 51 5.95 0.91 12.49
N THR A 52 6.07 -0.41 12.43
CA THR A 52 6.94 -1.18 13.31
C THR A 52 8.42 -0.86 13.04
N GLU A 53 8.84 -0.95 11.78
CA GLU A 53 10.24 -0.83 11.40
C GLU A 53 10.73 0.63 11.35
N VAL A 54 9.92 1.54 10.81
CA VAL A 54 10.35 2.93 10.60
C VAL A 54 9.91 3.82 11.76
N ILE A 55 8.63 3.81 12.11
CA ILE A 55 8.10 4.77 13.09
C ILE A 55 8.53 4.40 14.51
N ASN A 56 8.41 3.13 14.87
CA ASN A 56 8.66 2.66 16.24
C ASN A 56 10.12 2.28 16.49
N PHE A 57 10.79 1.65 15.52
CA PHE A 57 12.16 1.15 15.71
C PHE A 57 13.23 2.20 15.36
N PHE A 58 13.14 2.89 14.22
CA PHE A 58 14.10 3.95 13.86
C PHE A 58 13.79 5.34 14.46
N GLY A 59 12.56 5.55 14.92
CA GLY A 59 12.19 6.78 15.64
C GLY A 59 12.88 6.92 17.01
N PRO A 60 12.60 7.99 17.77
CA PRO A 60 11.64 9.06 17.48
C PRO A 60 12.15 10.09 16.47
N TRP A 61 11.23 10.63 15.67
CA TRP A 61 11.51 11.62 14.64
C TRP A 61 11.33 13.06 15.13
N LYS A 62 12.16 13.99 14.66
CA LYS A 62 12.12 15.40 15.07
C LYS A 62 11.33 16.30 14.11
N SER A 63 11.04 15.82 12.90
CA SER A 63 10.27 16.55 11.89
C SER A 63 9.61 15.61 10.89
N MET A 64 8.60 16.10 10.19
CA MET A 64 7.96 15.36 9.09
C MET A 64 8.96 15.05 7.97
N ALA A 65 9.84 15.99 7.64
CA ALA A 65 10.84 15.80 6.58
C ALA A 65 11.77 14.60 6.84
N GLN A 66 12.08 14.29 8.11
CA GLN A 66 12.84 13.09 8.45
C GLN A 66 12.04 11.81 8.18
N VAL A 67 10.75 11.82 8.54
CA VAL A 67 9.85 10.68 8.27
C VAL A 67 9.70 10.48 6.76
N GLU A 68 9.52 11.55 5.99
CA GLU A 68 9.41 11.48 4.53
C GLU A 68 10.68 10.88 3.91
N TRP A 69 11.85 11.35 4.34
CA TRP A 69 13.14 10.83 3.86
C TRP A 69 13.31 9.33 4.15
N GLU A 70 13.02 8.90 5.37
CA GLU A 70 13.14 7.49 5.75
C GLU A 70 12.04 6.63 5.16
N THR A 71 10.89 7.20 4.85
CA THR A 71 9.86 6.51 4.07
C THR A 71 10.36 6.21 2.66
N LEU A 72 11.02 7.17 1.99
CA LEU A 72 11.60 6.94 0.66
C LEU A 72 12.66 5.83 0.70
N HIS A 73 13.55 5.86 1.68
CA HIS A 73 14.54 4.81 1.86
C HIS A 73 13.92 3.45 2.13
N TRP A 74 12.95 3.38 3.04
CA TRP A 74 12.28 2.13 3.38
C TRP A 74 11.51 1.55 2.20
N VAL A 75 10.81 2.38 1.41
CA VAL A 75 10.10 1.93 0.20
C VAL A 75 11.08 1.43 -0.86
N SER A 76 12.19 2.12 -1.07
CA SER A 76 13.24 1.65 -1.98
C SER A 76 13.74 0.28 -1.53
N TRP A 77 14.23 0.18 -0.30
CA TRP A 77 14.77 -1.07 0.25
C TRP A 77 13.75 -2.21 0.24
N TYR A 78 12.49 -1.94 0.61
CA TYR A 78 11.42 -2.93 0.62
C TYR A 78 11.21 -3.55 -0.77
N ASN A 79 11.24 -2.74 -1.84
CA ASN A 79 10.98 -3.22 -3.19
C ASN A 79 12.21 -3.79 -3.88
N THR A 80 13.40 -3.24 -3.61
CA THR A 80 14.62 -3.54 -4.39
C THR A 80 15.57 -4.50 -3.70
N GLU A 81 15.48 -4.67 -2.38
CA GLU A 81 16.47 -5.41 -1.59
C GLU A 81 15.86 -6.42 -0.60
N ARG A 82 14.66 -6.15 -0.08
CA ARG A 82 14.03 -7.00 0.93
C ARG A 82 13.60 -8.34 0.33
N LEU A 83 14.11 -9.43 0.89
CA LEU A 83 13.74 -10.78 0.44
C LEU A 83 12.44 -11.24 1.10
N HIS A 84 11.50 -11.72 0.29
CA HIS A 84 10.22 -12.23 0.77
C HIS A 84 10.09 -13.74 0.51
N SER A 85 9.89 -14.52 1.57
CA SER A 85 9.76 -15.99 1.48
C SER A 85 8.57 -16.43 0.61
N ALA A 86 7.47 -15.67 0.62
CA ALA A 86 6.28 -15.96 -0.18
C ALA A 86 6.53 -15.93 -1.70
N ILE A 87 7.57 -15.23 -2.15
CA ILE A 87 7.93 -15.07 -3.57
C ILE A 87 9.31 -15.67 -3.89
N GLY A 88 9.71 -16.67 -3.11
CA GLY A 88 10.95 -17.44 -3.35
C GLY A 88 12.22 -16.74 -2.87
N HIS A 89 12.13 -15.92 -1.83
CA HIS A 89 13.25 -15.13 -1.31
C HIS A 89 13.86 -14.17 -2.34
N ARG A 90 13.00 -13.50 -3.09
CA ARG A 90 13.37 -12.45 -4.04
C ARG A 90 12.82 -11.08 -3.59
N PRO A 91 13.42 -9.97 -4.04
CA PRO A 91 12.81 -8.65 -3.96
C PRO A 91 11.49 -8.57 -4.74
N PRO A 92 10.50 -7.79 -4.27
CA PRO A 92 9.23 -7.60 -4.97
C PRO A 92 9.42 -7.09 -6.41
N GLN A 93 10.36 -6.16 -6.62
CA GLN A 93 10.59 -5.57 -7.94
C GLN A 93 10.99 -6.61 -8.99
N GLU A 94 11.84 -7.59 -8.64
CA GLU A 94 12.23 -8.63 -9.60
C GLU A 94 11.03 -9.45 -10.08
N VAL A 95 10.07 -9.72 -9.20
CA VAL A 95 8.87 -10.49 -9.53
C VAL A 95 7.88 -9.67 -10.35
N GLU A 96 7.75 -8.37 -10.06
CA GLU A 96 6.93 -7.44 -10.83
C GLU A 96 7.50 -7.24 -12.25
N ASP A 97 8.82 -7.07 -12.37
CA ASP A 97 9.51 -6.94 -13.65
C ASP A 97 9.33 -8.19 -14.54
N GLU A 98 9.47 -9.39 -13.95
CA GLU A 98 9.21 -10.66 -14.63
C GLU A 98 7.75 -10.76 -15.10
N PHE A 99 6.79 -10.46 -14.23
CA PHE A 99 5.37 -10.47 -14.56
C PHE A 99 5.04 -9.55 -15.74
N HIS A 100 5.57 -8.32 -15.74
CA HIS A 100 5.35 -7.39 -16.85
C HIS A 100 6.04 -7.84 -18.14
N ALA A 101 7.23 -8.43 -18.06
CA ALA A 101 7.90 -8.99 -19.24
C ALA A 101 7.08 -10.11 -19.88
N GLU A 102 6.51 -11.01 -19.08
CA GLU A 102 5.63 -12.08 -19.55
C GLU A 102 4.34 -11.54 -20.16
N MET A 103 3.67 -10.60 -19.48
CA MET A 103 2.44 -9.98 -19.98
C MET A 103 2.67 -9.27 -21.32
N ASN A 104 3.73 -8.48 -21.44
CA ASN A 104 4.08 -7.82 -22.69
C ASN A 104 4.40 -8.82 -23.81
N ALA A 105 5.04 -9.94 -23.49
CA ALA A 105 5.32 -10.99 -24.47
C ALA A 105 4.03 -11.65 -24.99
N LEU A 106 3.05 -11.87 -24.11
CA LEU A 106 1.74 -12.41 -24.47
C LEU A 106 0.95 -11.43 -25.36
N GLU A 107 0.94 -10.14 -25.01
CA GLU A 107 0.29 -9.10 -25.82
C GLU A 107 0.91 -8.98 -27.21
N ASN A 108 2.25 -9.04 -27.32
CA ASN A 108 2.95 -8.96 -28.60
C ASN A 108 2.77 -10.22 -29.47
N ALA A 109 2.36 -11.35 -28.88
CA ALA A 109 2.14 -12.62 -29.58
C ALA A 109 0.68 -12.82 -30.06
N ALA A 110 -0.25 -11.98 -29.60
CA ALA A 110 -1.67 -12.00 -29.94
C ALA A 110 -2.00 -11.11 -31.15
#